data_AF-A0A3D1ZIG2-F1
#
_entry.id   AF-A0A3D1ZIG2-F1
#
_cell.length_a   1.000
_cell.length_b   1.000
_cell.length_c   1.000
_cell.angle_alpha   90.00
_cell.angle_beta   90.00
_cell.angle_gamma   90.00
#
_symmetry.space_group_name_H-M   'P 1'
#
loop_
_entity.id
_entity.type
_entity.pdbx_description
1 polymer ?
#
loop_
_entity_poly.entity_id
_entity_poly.type
_entity_poly.pdbx_seq_one_letter_code
_entity_poly.pdbx_strand_id
1 'polypeptide(L)'
;FRADVLRALCESDKMPNFSRYVLREGSHVEGVTVLPSVTDVAYLPMLTGQYPGAANMPGIRWVDKSRFATGNFVVSGHRSYIGPAHFRFNEDLPDSLETLFELSPNSMAIRSDIHRGLSSGSNRFYGMSWPLMFLSHYFKRSDFVDKFAFNSLIKSLNGNASDLPRFIFLPLL
;
A
#
# COMPACT_ATOMS: atom_id res chain seq x y z
N PHE A 1 -0.09 12.35 1.13
CA PHE A 1 1.19 13.02 0.82
C PHE A 1 0.96 13.99 -0.33
N ARG A 2 1.36 15.25 -0.19
CA ARG A 2 1.15 16.31 -1.18
C ARG A 2 2.51 16.79 -1.67
N ALA A 3 2.76 16.70 -2.98
CA ALA A 3 4.07 16.99 -3.57
C ALA A 3 4.47 18.47 -3.36
N ASP A 4 3.51 19.38 -3.46
CA ASP A 4 3.70 20.81 -3.21
C ASP A 4 4.11 21.11 -1.76
N VAL A 5 3.51 20.40 -0.79
CA VAL A 5 3.87 20.55 0.64
C VAL A 5 5.28 20.01 0.91
N LEU A 6 5.64 18.85 0.37
CA LEU A 6 6.98 18.30 0.52
C LEU A 6 8.04 19.27 -0.01
N ARG A 7 7.80 19.83 -1.20
CA ARG A 7 8.70 20.78 -1.85
C ARG A 7 8.91 22.02 -0.98
N ALA A 8 7.83 22.65 -0.52
CA ALA A 8 7.90 23.82 0.35
C ALA A 8 8.64 23.53 1.67
N LEU A 9 8.47 22.34 2.25
CA LEU A 9 9.21 21.93 3.45
C LEU A 9 10.72 21.74 3.19
N CYS A 10 11.09 21.22 2.02
CA CYS A 10 12.49 21.06 1.64
C CYS A 10 13.16 22.40 1.30
N GLU A 11 12.45 23.29 0.58
CA GLU A 11 12.92 24.65 0.24
C GLU A 11 13.07 25.55 1.48
N SER A 12 12.21 25.36 2.49
CA SER A 12 12.29 26.08 3.77
C SER A 12 13.25 25.45 4.79
N ASP A 13 14.07 24.49 4.36
CA ASP A 13 15.05 23.75 5.20
C ASP A 13 14.44 23.07 6.44
N LYS A 14 13.13 22.77 6.41
CA LYS A 14 12.44 22.05 7.49
C LYS A 14 12.61 20.53 7.40
N MET A 15 13.16 20.02 6.31
CA MET A 15 13.46 18.60 6.09
C MET A 15 14.90 18.39 5.59
N PRO A 16 15.93 18.85 6.32
CA PRO A 16 17.31 18.90 5.82
C PRO A 16 17.88 17.51 5.51
N ASN A 17 17.51 16.49 6.29
CA ASN A 17 17.94 15.10 6.05
C ASN A 17 17.33 14.53 4.77
N PHE A 18 16.05 14.82 4.50
CA PHE A 18 15.40 14.35 3.27
C PHE A 18 16.00 15.03 2.04
N SER A 19 16.21 16.35 2.10
CA SER A 19 16.89 17.10 1.05
C SER A 19 18.29 16.55 0.77
N ARG A 20 19.07 16.29 1.82
CA ARG A 20 20.44 15.78 1.69
C ARG A 20 20.49 14.36 1.14
N TYR A 21 19.78 13.41 1.75
CA TYR A 21 19.97 11.99 1.47
C TYR A 21 19.04 11.42 0.39
N VAL A 22 17.93 12.10 0.08
CA VAL A 22 16.93 11.61 -0.89
C VAL A 22 16.88 12.48 -2.13
N LEU A 23 16.72 13.81 -1.98
CA LEU A 23 16.52 14.69 -3.14
C LEU A 23 17.82 14.97 -3.91
N ARG A 24 18.94 15.21 -3.22
CA ARG A 24 20.23 15.54 -3.88
C ARG A 24 20.92 14.33 -4.49
N GLU A 25 20.87 13.19 -3.81
CA GLU A 25 21.52 11.94 -4.24
C GLU A 25 20.62 11.06 -5.12
N GLY A 26 19.30 11.32 -5.11
CA GLY A 26 18.31 10.53 -5.82
C GLY A 26 17.65 11.26 -6.98
N SER A 27 16.49 10.77 -7.39
CA SER A 27 15.62 11.41 -8.37
C SER A 27 14.22 11.61 -7.77
N HIS A 28 13.55 12.69 -8.17
CA HIS A 28 12.17 12.95 -7.80
C HIS A 28 11.40 13.38 -9.04
N VAL A 29 10.18 12.88 -9.19
CA VAL A 29 9.28 13.23 -10.29
C VAL A 29 7.88 13.36 -9.72
N GLU A 30 7.12 14.35 -10.21
CA GLU A 30 5.71 14.46 -9.88
C GLU A 30 4.89 13.55 -10.80
N GLY A 31 4.06 12.71 -10.18
CA GLY A 31 3.14 11.82 -10.86
C GLY A 31 1.69 12.18 -10.58
N VAL A 32 0.81 11.83 -11.50
CA VAL A 32 -0.64 11.84 -11.28
C VAL A 32 -1.06 10.43 -10.88
N THR A 33 -1.84 10.33 -9.81
CA THR A 33 -2.45 9.06 -9.39
C THR A 33 -3.70 8.76 -10.23
N VAL A 34 -4.56 7.86 -9.76
CA VAL A 34 -5.80 7.45 -10.44
C VAL A 34 -7.02 8.08 -9.79
N LEU A 35 -8.12 8.10 -10.54
CA LEU A 35 -9.44 8.40 -10.01
C LEU A 35 -10.23 7.10 -9.85
N PRO A 36 -10.77 6.77 -8.66
CA PRO A 36 -10.70 7.54 -7.41
C PRO A 36 -9.35 7.44 -6.70
N SER A 37 -8.83 8.56 -6.18
CA SER A 37 -7.55 8.63 -5.45
C SER A 37 -7.72 8.26 -3.97
N VAL A 38 -8.28 7.08 -3.72
CA VAL A 38 -8.49 6.54 -2.37
C VAL A 38 -7.43 5.50 -2.04
N THR A 39 -7.08 5.38 -0.76
CA THR A 39 -6.11 4.40 -0.25
C THR A 39 -6.42 3.00 -0.78
N ASP A 40 -5.37 2.19 -0.99
CA ASP A 40 -5.35 0.88 -1.66
C ASP A 40 -5.60 0.93 -3.17
N VAL A 41 -6.69 1.53 -3.63
CA VAL A 41 -7.00 1.67 -5.06
C VAL A 41 -5.93 2.52 -5.77
N ALA A 42 -5.48 3.59 -5.11
CA ALA A 42 -4.41 4.45 -5.60
C ALA A 42 -3.06 3.73 -5.69
N TYR A 43 -2.88 2.61 -4.98
CA TYR A 43 -1.66 1.80 -5.04
C TYR A 43 -1.69 0.77 -6.16
N LEU A 44 -2.84 0.46 -6.76
CA LEU A 44 -2.94 -0.51 -7.86
C LEU A 44 -1.95 -0.21 -9.00
N PRO A 45 -1.90 1.01 -9.59
CA PRO A 45 -0.96 1.28 -10.67
C PRO A 45 0.50 1.17 -10.24
N MET A 46 0.81 1.49 -8.98
CA MET A 46 2.16 1.35 -8.45
C MET A 46 2.57 -0.12 -8.30
N LEU A 47 1.64 -0.98 -7.90
CA LEU A 47 1.89 -2.37 -7.59
C LEU A 47 1.61 -3.32 -8.76
N THR A 48 0.94 -2.88 -9.82
CA THR A 48 0.52 -3.76 -10.94
C THR A 48 0.76 -3.14 -12.31
N GLY A 49 1.09 -1.84 -12.38
CA GLY A 49 1.17 -1.10 -13.63
C GLY A 49 -0.18 -0.85 -14.31
N GLN A 50 -1.31 -1.22 -13.68
CA GLN A 50 -2.64 -1.14 -14.28
C GLN A 50 -3.55 -0.13 -13.58
N TYR A 51 -4.42 0.50 -14.36
CA TYR A 51 -5.50 1.32 -13.83
C TYR A 51 -6.52 0.45 -13.07
N PRO A 52 -7.21 1.00 -12.04
CA PRO A 52 -8.18 0.27 -11.23
C PRO A 52 -9.23 -0.51 -12.03
N GLY A 53 -9.77 0.06 -13.11
CA GLY A 53 -10.73 -0.62 -13.96
C GLY A 53 -10.16 -1.85 -14.69
N ALA A 54 -8.94 -1.73 -15.23
CA ALA A 54 -8.25 -2.84 -15.89
C ALA A 54 -7.83 -3.93 -14.90
N ALA A 55 -7.55 -3.54 -13.65
CA ALA A 55 -7.26 -4.46 -12.55
C ALA A 55 -8.53 -5.07 -11.91
N ASN A 56 -9.72 -4.92 -12.50
CA ASN A 56 -11.01 -5.42 -11.97
C ASN A 56 -11.39 -4.86 -10.58
N MET A 57 -10.86 -3.69 -10.22
CA MET A 57 -11.07 -3.05 -8.92
C MET A 57 -11.32 -1.56 -9.09
N PRO A 58 -12.46 -1.13 -9.68
CA PRO A 58 -12.68 0.26 -10.08
C PRO A 58 -12.75 1.26 -8.92
N GLY A 59 -12.85 0.80 -7.67
CA GLY A 59 -12.88 1.64 -6.49
C GLY A 59 -12.83 0.83 -5.20
N ILE A 60 -12.82 1.53 -4.06
CA ILE A 60 -12.75 0.87 -2.75
C ILE A 60 -14.09 0.20 -2.37
N ARG A 61 -15.17 0.63 -3.03
CA ARG A 61 -16.49 0.01 -3.00
C ARG A 61 -17.04 -0.03 -4.42
N TRP A 62 -17.63 -1.14 -4.81
CA TRP A 62 -18.20 -1.31 -6.14
C TRP A 62 -19.24 -2.43 -6.18
N VAL A 63 -20.01 -2.49 -7.27
CA VAL A 63 -21.07 -3.48 -7.48
C VAL A 63 -20.98 -4.06 -8.89
N ASP A 64 -20.81 -5.37 -8.97
CA ASP A 64 -21.10 -6.16 -10.17
C ASP A 64 -22.61 -6.34 -10.28
N LYS A 65 -23.22 -5.60 -11.21
CA LYS A 65 -24.67 -5.60 -11.45
C LYS A 65 -25.19 -6.99 -11.80
N SER A 66 -24.42 -7.78 -12.56
CA SER A 66 -24.85 -9.11 -13.01
C SER A 66 -24.94 -10.09 -11.83
N ARG A 67 -23.91 -10.12 -10.98
CA ARG A 67 -23.90 -10.95 -9.76
C ARG A 67 -24.91 -10.43 -8.74
N PHE A 68 -25.02 -9.12 -8.57
CA PHE A 68 -25.96 -8.52 -7.62
C PHE A 68 -27.42 -8.85 -7.96
N ALA A 69 -27.77 -8.88 -9.24
CA ALA A 69 -29.11 -9.22 -9.71
C ALA A 69 -29.52 -10.67 -9.43
N THR A 70 -28.57 -11.59 -9.16
CA THR A 70 -28.89 -12.99 -8.82
C THR A 70 -29.54 -13.15 -7.45
N GLY A 71 -29.48 -12.13 -6.59
CA GLY A 71 -29.99 -12.19 -5.21
C GLY A 71 -29.22 -13.15 -4.29
N ASN A 72 -28.12 -13.73 -4.75
CA ASN A 72 -27.31 -14.66 -3.96
C ASN A 72 -26.42 -13.90 -2.97
N PHE A 73 -26.78 -13.93 -1.69
CA PHE A 73 -26.01 -13.29 -0.62
C PHE A 73 -24.62 -13.91 -0.38
N VAL A 74 -24.40 -15.17 -0.80
CA VAL A 74 -23.09 -15.84 -0.71
C VAL A 74 -22.13 -15.30 -1.77
N VAL A 75 -22.63 -15.08 -2.99
CA VAL A 75 -21.89 -14.45 -4.10
C VAL A 75 -22.24 -12.98 -4.13
N SER A 76 -21.88 -12.26 -3.07
CA SER A 76 -22.22 -10.85 -2.93
C SER A 76 -21.74 -10.08 -4.16
N GLY A 77 -22.68 -9.58 -4.97
CA GLY A 77 -22.36 -8.74 -6.14
C GLY A 77 -21.82 -7.37 -5.75
N HIS A 78 -21.73 -7.05 -4.47
CA HIS A 78 -21.09 -5.85 -3.95
C HIS A 78 -19.74 -6.20 -3.29
N ARG A 79 -18.83 -5.23 -3.32
CA ARG A 79 -17.54 -5.25 -2.63
C ARG A 79 -17.36 -3.96 -1.83
N SER A 80 -16.84 -4.11 -0.61
CA SER A 80 -16.35 -3.00 0.22
C SER A 80 -15.07 -3.43 0.90
N TYR A 81 -13.94 -2.91 0.43
CA TYR A 81 -12.64 -3.17 1.06
C TYR A 81 -12.45 -2.40 2.37
N ILE A 82 -13.41 -1.54 2.73
CA ILE A 82 -13.51 -1.01 4.09
C ILE A 82 -14.35 -2.00 4.89
N GLY A 83 -13.68 -2.95 5.54
CA GLY A 83 -14.31 -4.03 6.32
C GLY A 83 -13.74 -5.41 5.98
N PRO A 84 -14.47 -6.50 6.29
CA PRO A 84 -13.98 -7.87 6.09
C PRO A 84 -13.60 -8.19 4.64
N ALA A 85 -14.19 -7.51 3.65
CA ALA A 85 -13.87 -7.77 2.25
C ALA A 85 -12.45 -7.32 1.84
N HIS A 86 -11.71 -6.57 2.68
CA HIS A 86 -10.30 -6.25 2.41
C HIS A 86 -9.43 -7.50 2.19
N PHE A 87 -9.75 -8.62 2.86
CA PHE A 87 -9.06 -9.89 2.64
C PHE A 87 -9.17 -10.41 1.19
N ARG A 88 -10.16 -9.95 0.43
CA ARG A 88 -10.38 -10.35 -0.97
C ARG A 88 -9.62 -9.50 -1.99
N PHE A 89 -8.82 -8.51 -1.57
CA PHE A 89 -8.04 -7.67 -2.51
C PHE A 89 -7.26 -8.51 -3.52
N ASN A 90 -6.57 -9.54 -3.04
CA ASN A 90 -5.72 -10.39 -3.87
C ASN A 90 -6.50 -11.41 -4.71
N GLU A 91 -7.69 -11.80 -4.25
CA GLU A 91 -8.61 -12.71 -4.95
C GLU A 91 -9.38 -12.00 -6.07
N ASP A 92 -9.70 -10.71 -5.89
CA ASP A 92 -10.46 -9.93 -6.87
C ASP A 92 -9.57 -9.40 -8.03
N LEU A 93 -8.23 -9.47 -7.88
CA LEU A 93 -7.26 -9.16 -8.95
C LEU A 93 -7.26 -10.26 -10.04
N PRO A 94 -7.26 -9.92 -11.34
CA PRO A 94 -7.20 -10.90 -12.42
C PRO A 94 -5.96 -11.81 -12.32
N ASP A 95 -6.11 -13.09 -12.62
CA ASP A 95 -4.98 -14.05 -12.61
C ASP A 95 -3.93 -13.73 -13.67
N SER A 96 -4.33 -13.07 -14.77
CA SER A 96 -3.44 -12.64 -15.85
C SER A 96 -2.61 -11.40 -15.52
N LEU A 97 -2.83 -10.79 -14.35
CA LEU A 97 -2.16 -9.58 -13.92
C LEU A 97 -1.10 -9.93 -12.88
N GLU A 98 0.17 -9.67 -13.20
CA GLU A 98 1.27 -9.85 -12.26
C GLU A 98 1.43 -8.61 -11.39
N THR A 99 1.61 -8.80 -10.08
CA THR A 99 2.01 -7.71 -9.19
C THR A 99 3.52 -7.51 -9.23
N LEU A 100 3.97 -6.33 -8.78
CA LEU A 100 5.38 -6.00 -8.62
C LEU A 100 6.09 -6.97 -7.67
N PHE A 101 5.37 -7.54 -6.69
CA PHE A 101 5.92 -8.56 -5.79
C PHE A 101 6.15 -9.90 -6.48
N GLU A 102 5.33 -10.25 -7.48
CA GLU A 102 5.53 -11.44 -8.32
C GLU A 102 6.70 -11.23 -9.30
N LEU A 103 6.77 -10.05 -9.91
CA LEU A 103 7.84 -9.67 -10.86
C LEU A 103 9.22 -9.50 -10.19
N SER A 104 9.24 -9.09 -8.92
CA SER A 104 10.46 -8.96 -8.13
C SER A 104 10.37 -9.82 -6.87
N PRO A 105 10.79 -11.10 -6.94
CA PRO A 105 10.91 -11.94 -5.76
C PRO A 105 11.85 -11.35 -4.71
N ASN A 106 11.74 -11.82 -3.46
CA ASN A 106 12.46 -11.27 -2.30
C ASN A 106 12.16 -9.80 -2.03
N SER A 107 10.90 -9.42 -2.21
CA SER A 107 10.41 -8.08 -1.89
C SER A 107 9.64 -8.09 -0.57
N MET A 108 9.41 -6.90 -0.04
CA MET A 108 8.77 -6.74 1.26
C MET A 108 7.81 -5.55 1.24
N ALA A 109 6.77 -5.62 2.07
CA ALA A 109 5.93 -4.48 2.39
C ALA A 109 5.91 -4.25 3.90
N ILE A 110 5.94 -2.98 4.32
CA ILE A 110 5.67 -2.65 5.72
C ILE A 110 4.20 -2.92 6.02
N ARG A 111 3.29 -2.49 5.14
CA ARG A 111 1.89 -2.90 5.10
C ARG A 111 1.48 -2.91 3.64
N SER A 112 0.65 -3.85 3.20
CA SER A 112 -0.05 -3.70 1.93
C SER A 112 -1.29 -4.57 1.91
N ASP A 113 -2.43 -4.01 1.56
CA ASP A 113 -3.67 -4.77 1.35
C ASP A 113 -3.60 -5.57 0.04
N ILE A 114 -2.88 -5.05 -0.97
CA ILE A 114 -2.47 -5.76 -2.20
C ILE A 114 -1.09 -6.37 -1.98
N HIS A 115 -0.98 -7.68 -1.87
CA HIS A 115 0.26 -8.36 -1.49
C HIS A 115 0.45 -9.75 -2.14
N ARG A 116 -0.32 -10.07 -3.19
CA ARG A 116 -0.13 -11.28 -4.00
C ARG A 116 1.31 -11.33 -4.50
N GLY A 117 2.00 -12.44 -4.27
CA GLY A 117 3.44 -12.61 -4.55
C GLY A 117 4.38 -12.37 -3.37
N LEU A 118 3.93 -11.75 -2.27
CA LEU A 118 4.78 -11.62 -1.08
C LEU A 118 4.92 -12.96 -0.34
N SER A 119 6.15 -13.28 0.06
CA SER A 119 6.42 -14.40 0.95
C SER A 119 5.78 -14.21 2.33
N SER A 120 5.50 -15.33 3.00
CA SER A 120 4.95 -15.30 4.36
C SER A 120 5.84 -14.49 5.31
N GLY A 121 5.24 -13.56 6.04
CA GLY A 121 5.95 -12.66 6.96
C GLY A 121 6.65 -11.46 6.30
N SER A 122 6.65 -11.34 4.98
CA SER A 122 7.17 -10.16 4.25
C SER A 122 6.19 -9.00 4.19
N ASN A 123 4.95 -9.18 4.65
CA ASN A 123 3.97 -8.10 4.86
C ASN A 123 3.89 -7.78 6.36
N ARG A 124 4.84 -6.97 6.85
CA ARG A 124 5.27 -6.95 8.27
C ARG A 124 4.19 -6.49 9.25
N PHE A 125 3.37 -5.52 8.87
CA PHE A 125 2.38 -4.90 9.74
C PHE A 125 0.95 -5.40 9.48
N TYR A 126 0.70 -6.09 8.35
CA TYR A 126 -0.66 -6.38 7.86
C TYR A 126 -1.59 -6.99 8.92
N GLY A 127 -1.21 -8.11 9.54
CA GLY A 127 -2.06 -8.80 10.52
C GLY A 127 -2.26 -8.05 11.85
N MET A 128 -1.27 -7.26 12.28
CA MET A 128 -1.34 -6.47 13.53
C MET A 128 -1.92 -5.07 13.32
N SER A 129 -2.07 -4.66 12.06
CA SER A 129 -2.38 -3.27 11.74
C SER A 129 -3.76 -2.86 12.22
N TRP A 130 -4.78 -3.72 12.10
CA TRP A 130 -6.15 -3.38 12.47
C TRP A 130 -6.30 -2.98 13.95
N PRO A 131 -5.89 -3.81 14.94
CA PRO A 131 -6.00 -3.41 16.35
C PRO A 131 -5.13 -2.18 16.66
N LEU A 132 -3.92 -2.07 16.09
CA LEU A 132 -3.03 -0.95 16.38
C LEU A 132 -3.53 0.37 15.79
N MET A 133 -4.05 0.36 14.56
CA MET A 133 -4.69 1.52 13.93
C MET A 133 -5.94 1.93 14.68
N PHE A 134 -6.78 0.97 15.10
CA PHE A 134 -7.98 1.23 15.89
C PHE A 134 -7.64 1.92 17.22
N LEU A 135 -6.69 1.36 17.97
CA LEU A 135 -6.21 1.94 19.23
C LEU A 135 -5.59 3.31 19.01
N SER A 136 -4.75 3.46 17.98
CA SER A 136 -4.11 4.71 17.61
C SER A 136 -5.13 5.82 17.33
N HIS A 137 -6.19 5.49 16.60
CA HIS A 137 -7.29 6.42 16.33
C HIS A 137 -8.00 6.84 17.63
N TYR A 138 -8.38 5.88 18.46
CA TYR A 138 -9.14 6.15 19.69
C TYR A 138 -8.32 6.96 20.71
N PHE A 139 -7.05 6.62 20.88
CA PHE A 139 -6.15 7.31 21.81
C PHE A 139 -5.45 8.53 21.21
N LYS A 140 -5.67 8.84 19.92
CA LYS A 140 -5.00 9.93 19.18
C LYS A 140 -3.47 9.82 19.22
N ARG A 141 -2.94 8.60 19.05
CA ARG A 141 -1.52 8.27 19.12
C ARG A 141 -1.03 7.64 17.82
N SER A 142 -1.02 8.43 16.74
CA SER A 142 -0.48 8.01 15.43
C SER A 142 1.02 7.68 15.52
N ASP A 143 1.74 8.31 16.45
CA ASP A 143 3.17 8.07 16.69
C ASP A 143 3.50 6.60 17.02
N PHE A 144 2.55 5.83 17.56
CA PHE A 144 2.75 4.40 17.81
C PHE A 144 2.85 3.60 16.51
N VAL A 145 2.00 3.90 15.53
CA VAL A 145 2.02 3.25 14.22
C VAL A 145 3.30 3.62 13.49
N ASP A 146 3.66 4.90 13.52
CA ASP A 146 4.88 5.42 12.90
C ASP A 146 6.14 4.74 13.47
N LYS A 147 6.25 4.65 14.81
CA LYS A 147 7.38 3.98 15.48
C LYS A 147 7.47 2.50 15.11
N PHE A 148 6.35 1.80 15.05
CA PHE A 148 6.33 0.39 14.69
C PHE A 148 6.77 0.18 13.24
N ALA A 149 6.20 0.97 12.32
CA ALA A 149 6.54 0.94 10.91
C ALA A 149 8.01 1.25 10.67
N PHE A 150 8.52 2.29 11.33
CA PHE A 150 9.93 2.68 11.27
C PHE A 150 10.86 1.59 11.81
N ASN A 151 10.57 1.04 12.99
CA ASN A 151 11.38 -0.04 13.56
C ASN A 151 11.37 -1.29 12.68
N SER A 152 10.22 -1.60 12.04
CA SER A 152 10.11 -2.70 11.09
C SER A 152 10.96 -2.47 9.84
N LEU A 153 10.95 -1.24 9.31
CA LEU A 153 11.80 -0.85 8.20
C LEU A 153 13.29 -0.98 8.56
N ILE A 154 13.73 -0.37 9.66
CA ILE A 154 15.13 -0.41 10.10
C ILE A 154 15.59 -1.84 10.35
N LYS A 155 14.77 -2.67 11.03
CA LYS A 155 15.09 -4.08 11.26
C LYS A 155 15.26 -4.85 9.95
N SER A 156 14.50 -4.49 8.91
CA SER A 156 14.58 -5.16 7.60
C SER A 156 15.76 -4.69 6.75
N LEU A 157 16.36 -3.55 7.11
CA LEU A 157 17.61 -3.05 6.52
C LEU A 157 18.85 -3.50 7.32
N ASN A 158 18.66 -4.06 8.51
CA ASN A 158 19.73 -4.62 9.33
C ASN A 158 20.03 -6.06 8.88
N GLY A 159 21.03 -6.23 8.01
CA GLY A 159 21.49 -7.52 7.50
C GLY A 159 22.66 -7.37 6.53
N ASN A 160 23.15 -8.48 5.99
CA ASN A 160 24.10 -8.41 4.88
C ASN A 160 23.40 -7.89 3.63
N ALA A 161 24.14 -7.25 2.73
CA ALA A 161 23.58 -6.72 1.49
C ALA A 161 22.88 -7.79 0.63
N SER A 162 23.34 -9.05 0.70
CA SER A 162 22.71 -10.20 0.05
C SER A 162 21.31 -10.54 0.57
N ASP A 163 21.01 -10.13 1.80
CA ASP A 163 19.79 -10.49 2.53
C ASP A 163 18.76 -9.36 2.47
N LEU A 164 19.12 -8.22 1.87
CA LEU A 164 18.23 -7.07 1.74
C LEU A 164 17.11 -7.36 0.72
N PRO A 165 15.87 -6.91 0.99
CA PRO A 165 14.80 -7.02 0.02
C PRO A 165 15.16 -6.26 -1.27
N ARG A 166 14.80 -6.82 -2.43
CA ARG A 166 15.03 -6.17 -3.73
C ARG A 166 14.29 -4.84 -3.84
N PHE A 167 13.09 -4.77 -3.27
CA PHE A 167 12.41 -3.51 -2.99
C PHE A 167 11.56 -3.62 -1.72
N ILE A 168 11.30 -2.45 -1.12
CA ILE A 168 10.42 -2.31 0.04
C ILE A 168 9.27 -1.38 -0.33
N PHE A 169 8.04 -1.87 -0.25
CA PHE A 169 6.84 -1.05 -0.35
C PHE A 169 6.46 -0.48 1.02
N LEU A 170 6.46 0.84 1.12
CA LEU A 170 6.03 1.59 2.29
C LEU A 170 4.85 2.48 1.88
N PRO A 171 3.60 2.04 2.05
CA PRO A 171 2.47 2.92 1.83
C PRO A 171 2.38 3.94 2.96
N LEU A 172 1.55 4.97 2.75
CA LEU A 172 1.11 5.82 3.83
C LEU A 172 0.27 4.97 4.81
N LEU A 173 0.66 4.98 6.08
CA LEU A 173 -0.02 4.30 7.18
C LEU A 173 -0.94 5.26 7.93
#